data_AF-A0A1I9LMN7-F1
#
_entry.id   AF-A0A1I9LMN7-F1
#
_cell.length_a   1.000
_cell.length_b   1.000
_cell.length_c   1.000
_cell.angle_alpha   90.00
_cell.angle_beta   90.00
_cell.angle_gamma   90.00
#
_symmetry.space_group_name_H-M   'P 1'
#
loop_
_entity.id
_entity.type
_entity.pdbx_description
1 polymer ?
#
loop_
_entity_poly.entity_id
_entity_poly.type
_entity_poly.pdbx_seq_one_letter_code
_entity_poly.pdbx_strand_id
1 'polypeptide(L)'
;MSHLKSEADLSGSNGANNVASVIEKLNALRSHLLAAEKWNASQLHLCDSKYLECATNLVHYMALRSLDIEQLNSHLASLGLSSLDNNNLDVLAHLNASINLLMNDQNAVTESWTNVYPKGKSTKKNDKGRVLSYKESLLGKLREGRSTHIMVTIGEEATLSETFITDILKAGTSVIRINCAHGDPSIWGEIIKRVRRTSQMLEMPCRVHMDLAGPKLRTGTLKPGPCVMKISPKKDAYGNVVSPALVWLCLTGTEPPAHVSPDATISVQGQDFLAGLQIGDSIRLCDARGRKRRLKISKEFHVFNSTGFVAECFDTAYIESGTELSVKGKKGRRLVGRVVDVPPKESFVRLKVGDLLVITREGSLDEPSVTVPGAHRLTCPSGYLFDSVKPGETIGFDDGKIWGVIKGTSPSEVIVSITHARPKGTKLGSEKSINIPQSDIHFKGLTSKDIKDLDYVASHADMVGISFIRDVHDITVLRQELKKRKLDDLGIVLKIETKSGFKNLSLILLEAMKCSNPLGIMIARGDLAVECGWERLANMQEEIIAICKAARVPVIMATQVLESLVKSGVPTRAEITDAANAKRASCVMLNKGKNIVEAVSMLDTILHTKLIYKKSDSENLH
;
A
#
# COMPACT_ATOMS: atom_id res chain seq x y z
N MET A 1 69.75 43.75 -14.23
CA MET A 1 69.85 42.33 -14.63
C MET A 1 68.57 41.65 -14.17
N SER A 2 67.51 41.79 -14.95
CA SER A 2 67.05 40.80 -15.94
C SER A 2 66.49 39.54 -15.28
N HIS A 3 65.18 39.55 -15.03
CA HIS A 3 64.21 38.47 -15.33
C HIS A 3 62.85 38.86 -14.74
N LEU A 4 62.18 39.79 -15.42
CA LEU A 4 60.78 40.17 -15.22
C LEU A 4 60.19 40.20 -16.64
N LYS A 5 59.59 39.08 -17.08
CA LYS A 5 58.58 39.04 -18.15
C LYS A 5 58.05 37.61 -18.35
N SER A 6 56.74 37.58 -18.56
CA SER A 6 55.86 36.52 -19.08
C SER A 6 55.55 35.32 -18.20
N GLU A 7 54.52 35.44 -17.37
CA GLU A 7 53.60 34.32 -17.08
C GLU A 7 52.23 34.79 -16.55
N ALA A 8 51.73 35.94 -17.04
CA ALA A 8 50.47 36.54 -16.57
C ALA A 8 49.31 36.53 -17.60
N ASP A 9 49.45 35.91 -18.78
CA ASP A 9 48.46 36.07 -19.88
C ASP A 9 47.90 34.75 -20.47
N LEU A 10 47.92 33.63 -19.75
CA LEU A 10 47.40 32.34 -20.28
C LEU A 10 46.27 31.67 -19.47
N SER A 11 45.78 32.28 -18.39
CA SER A 11 44.66 31.71 -17.60
C SER A 11 43.26 32.18 -18.05
N GLY A 12 43.15 33.21 -18.90
CA GLY A 12 41.88 33.78 -19.32
C GLY A 12 41.16 33.05 -20.49
N SER A 13 41.88 32.31 -21.33
CA SER A 13 41.29 31.76 -22.58
C SER A 13 40.66 30.36 -22.44
N ASN A 14 41.07 29.57 -21.45
CA ASN A 14 40.54 28.20 -21.27
C ASN A 14 39.14 28.18 -20.62
N GLY A 15 38.79 29.16 -19.79
CA GLY A 15 37.48 29.26 -19.15
C GLY A 15 36.36 29.66 -20.11
N ALA A 16 36.61 30.67 -20.96
CA ALA A 16 35.63 31.16 -21.94
C ALA A 16 35.30 30.12 -23.03
N ASN A 17 36.31 29.38 -23.51
CA ASN A 17 36.13 28.27 -24.47
C ASN A 17 35.30 27.12 -23.87
N ASN A 18 35.43 26.86 -22.57
CA ASN A 18 34.65 25.83 -21.88
C ASN A 18 33.17 26.22 -21.74
N VAL A 19 32.89 27.48 -21.38
CA VAL A 19 31.50 27.98 -21.26
C VAL A 19 30.79 27.98 -22.62
N ALA A 20 31.44 28.45 -23.69
CA ALA A 20 30.87 28.42 -25.03
C ALA A 20 30.49 26.99 -25.47
N SER A 21 31.37 26.02 -25.22
CA SER A 21 31.11 24.60 -25.50
C SER A 21 29.92 24.05 -24.70
N VAL A 22 29.79 24.42 -23.42
CA VAL A 22 28.64 24.04 -22.59
C VAL A 22 27.34 24.64 -23.12
N ILE A 23 27.34 25.93 -23.50
CA ILE A 23 26.18 26.60 -24.11
C ILE A 23 25.75 25.90 -25.41
N GLU A 24 26.69 25.49 -26.24
CA GLU A 24 26.41 24.75 -27.48
C GLU A 24 25.72 23.40 -27.17
N LYS A 25 26.27 22.63 -26.23
CA LYS A 25 25.67 21.36 -25.76
C LYS A 25 24.26 21.56 -25.18
N LEU A 26 24.05 22.61 -24.38
CA LEU A 26 22.72 22.94 -23.83
C LEU A 26 21.74 23.34 -24.93
N ASN A 27 22.18 24.06 -25.96
CA ASN A 27 21.32 24.41 -27.10
C ASN A 27 20.99 23.22 -27.99
N ALA A 28 21.93 22.28 -28.17
CA ALA A 28 21.67 21.01 -28.83
C ALA A 28 20.62 20.20 -28.04
N LEU A 29 20.76 20.13 -26.73
CA LEU A 29 19.76 19.51 -25.85
C LEU A 29 18.40 20.21 -25.95
N ARG A 30 18.36 21.54 -25.96
CA ARG A 30 17.12 22.32 -26.12
C ARG A 30 16.42 21.98 -27.44
N SER A 31 17.19 21.90 -28.52
CA SER A 31 16.69 21.51 -29.85
C SER A 31 16.13 20.09 -29.85
N HIS A 32 16.79 19.15 -29.17
CA HIS A 32 16.31 17.77 -28.99
C HIS A 32 14.96 17.70 -28.27
N LEU A 33 14.79 18.45 -27.17
CA LEU A 33 13.53 18.53 -26.43
C LEU A 33 12.38 19.08 -27.28
N LEU A 34 12.63 20.17 -28.02
CA LEU A 34 11.63 20.78 -28.92
C LEU A 34 11.28 19.87 -30.10
N ALA A 35 12.26 19.12 -30.63
CA ALA A 35 12.02 18.13 -31.66
C ALA A 35 11.14 16.98 -31.15
N ALA A 36 11.39 16.50 -29.92
CA ALA A 36 10.57 15.47 -29.29
C ALA A 36 9.12 15.94 -29.05
N GLU A 37 8.91 17.19 -28.64
CA GLU A 37 7.57 17.78 -28.54
C GLU A 37 6.86 17.80 -29.89
N LYS A 38 7.54 18.29 -30.94
CA LYS A 38 6.99 18.33 -32.31
C LYS A 38 6.65 16.93 -32.82
N TRP A 39 7.51 15.94 -32.57
CA TRP A 39 7.28 14.54 -32.95
C TRP A 39 6.04 13.96 -32.26
N ASN A 40 5.78 14.35 -31.02
CA ASN A 40 4.64 13.87 -30.23
C ASN A 40 3.40 14.77 -30.32
N ALA A 41 3.40 15.79 -31.18
CA ALA A 41 2.32 16.79 -31.25
C ALA A 41 0.93 16.16 -31.45
N SER A 42 0.81 15.13 -32.29
CA SER A 42 -0.46 14.42 -32.52
C SER A 42 -1.00 13.74 -31.25
N GLN A 43 -0.13 13.17 -30.42
CA GLN A 43 -0.52 12.58 -29.14
C GLN A 43 -0.86 13.64 -28.10
N LEU A 44 -0.09 14.73 -28.04
CA LEU A 44 -0.34 15.86 -27.14
C LEU A 44 -1.68 16.54 -27.44
N HIS A 45 -2.08 16.65 -28.71
CA HIS A 45 -3.39 17.19 -29.11
C HIS A 45 -4.57 16.32 -28.65
N LEU A 46 -4.36 15.04 -28.34
CA LEU A 46 -5.39 14.17 -27.79
C LEU A 46 -5.52 14.28 -26.26
N CYS A 47 -4.55 14.90 -25.59
CA CYS A 47 -4.61 15.11 -24.14
C CYS A 47 -5.72 16.10 -23.79
N ASP A 48 -6.34 15.92 -22.63
CA ASP A 48 -7.27 16.91 -22.11
C ASP A 48 -6.53 18.24 -21.92
N SER A 49 -7.21 19.35 -22.24
CA SER A 49 -6.68 20.71 -22.10
C SER A 49 -6.02 20.98 -20.74
N LYS A 50 -6.53 20.36 -19.67
CA LYS A 50 -5.98 20.51 -18.32
C LYS A 50 -4.61 19.84 -18.16
N TYR A 51 -4.30 18.79 -18.93
CA TYR A 51 -3.06 18.04 -18.82
C TYR A 51 -2.03 18.37 -19.90
N LEU A 52 -2.35 19.23 -20.87
CA LEU A 52 -1.45 19.53 -21.99
C LEU A 52 -0.04 19.94 -21.53
N GLU A 53 0.07 20.89 -20.58
CA GLU A 53 1.39 21.30 -20.04
C GLU A 53 2.12 20.14 -19.35
N CYS A 54 1.37 19.28 -18.65
CA CYS A 54 1.92 18.14 -17.92
C CYS A 54 2.45 17.08 -18.89
N ALA A 55 1.69 16.80 -19.95
CA ALA A 55 2.05 15.86 -21.00
C ALA A 55 3.27 16.36 -21.79
N THR A 56 3.30 17.65 -22.15
CA THR A 56 4.45 18.26 -22.84
C THR A 56 5.72 18.17 -21.98
N ASN A 57 5.65 18.54 -20.70
CA ASN A 57 6.82 18.44 -19.82
C ASN A 57 7.27 16.98 -19.60
N LEU A 58 6.33 16.02 -19.56
CA LEU A 58 6.67 14.59 -19.51
C LEU A 58 7.41 14.15 -20.79
N VAL A 59 6.99 14.62 -21.98
CA VAL A 59 7.72 14.36 -23.24
C VAL A 59 9.12 14.97 -23.20
N HIS A 60 9.28 16.20 -22.72
CA HIS A 60 10.61 16.81 -22.56
C HIS A 60 11.48 16.02 -21.58
N TYR A 61 10.91 15.57 -20.46
CA TYR A 61 11.61 14.73 -19.49
C TYR A 61 12.05 13.40 -20.10
N MET A 62 11.18 12.73 -20.86
CA MET A 62 11.55 11.50 -21.59
C MET A 62 12.68 11.74 -22.59
N ALA A 63 12.64 12.86 -23.32
CA ALA A 63 13.69 13.25 -24.26
C ALA A 63 15.02 13.51 -23.54
N LEU A 64 15.01 14.20 -22.40
CA LEU A 64 16.20 14.41 -21.57
C LEU A 64 16.80 13.08 -21.10
N ARG A 65 15.96 12.17 -20.58
CA ARG A 65 16.37 10.85 -20.05
C ARG A 65 16.82 9.86 -21.13
N SER A 66 16.58 10.16 -22.41
CA SER A 66 17.06 9.37 -23.53
C SER A 66 18.55 9.62 -23.87
N LEU A 67 19.16 10.61 -23.23
CA LEU A 67 20.55 11.01 -23.45
C LEU A 67 21.40 10.74 -22.20
N ASP A 68 22.69 10.46 -22.43
CA ASP A 68 23.69 10.51 -21.37
C ASP A 68 24.15 11.97 -21.20
N ILE A 69 23.86 12.55 -20.04
CA ILE A 69 24.16 13.94 -19.70
C ILE A 69 25.14 14.05 -18.52
N GLU A 70 25.79 12.96 -18.10
CA GLU A 70 26.66 12.97 -16.92
C GLU A 70 27.79 13.98 -17.06
N GLN A 71 28.49 13.97 -18.20
CA GLN A 71 29.56 14.94 -18.49
C GLN A 71 29.04 16.38 -18.50
N LEU A 72 27.84 16.61 -19.06
CA LEU A 72 27.23 17.93 -19.11
C LEU A 72 26.89 18.44 -17.70
N ASN A 73 26.35 17.58 -16.85
CA ASN A 73 26.09 17.88 -15.45
C ASN A 73 27.38 18.15 -14.66
N SER A 74 28.47 17.40 -14.91
CA SER A 74 29.77 17.69 -14.30
C SER A 74 30.28 19.08 -14.68
N HIS A 75 30.13 19.48 -15.94
CA HIS A 75 30.50 20.82 -16.39
C HIS A 75 29.61 21.90 -15.76
N LEU A 76 28.29 21.70 -15.71
CA LEU A 76 27.37 22.62 -15.03
C LEU A 76 27.73 22.80 -13.54
N ALA A 77 28.04 21.70 -12.85
CA ALA A 77 28.46 21.74 -11.45
C ALA A 77 29.78 22.50 -11.26
N SER A 78 30.73 22.35 -12.19
CA SER A 78 32.00 23.12 -12.16
C SER A 78 31.78 24.62 -12.34
N LEU A 79 30.66 25.02 -12.94
CA LEU A 79 30.22 26.41 -13.12
C LEU A 79 29.25 26.87 -12.00
N GLY A 80 29.05 26.06 -10.95
CA GLY A 80 28.15 26.37 -9.84
C GLY A 80 26.67 26.29 -10.18
N LEU A 81 26.31 25.72 -11.34
CA LEU A 81 24.92 25.54 -11.78
C LEU A 81 24.35 24.21 -11.29
N SER A 82 23.02 24.16 -11.15
CA SER A 82 22.31 22.94 -10.77
C SER A 82 22.36 21.88 -11.88
N SER A 83 22.43 20.61 -11.50
CA SER A 83 22.24 19.50 -12.42
C SER A 83 20.83 19.51 -13.02
N LEU A 84 20.75 19.16 -14.31
CA LEU A 84 19.50 19.07 -15.05
C LEU A 84 18.57 17.95 -14.54
N ASP A 85 19.10 16.96 -13.80
CA ASP A 85 18.31 15.84 -13.24
C ASP A 85 17.46 16.24 -12.01
N ASN A 86 17.78 17.35 -11.35
CA ASN A 86 17.17 17.70 -10.08
C ASN A 86 15.79 18.37 -10.21
N ASN A 87 15.52 19.04 -11.33
CA ASN A 87 14.35 19.90 -11.49
C ASN A 87 13.40 19.48 -12.63
N ASN A 88 12.74 18.35 -12.42
CA ASN A 88 11.84 17.77 -13.41
C ASN A 88 10.48 18.48 -13.53
N LEU A 89 10.16 19.48 -12.69
CA LEU A 89 8.84 20.15 -12.69
C LEU A 89 8.58 20.97 -13.95
N ASP A 90 9.64 21.50 -14.56
CA ASP A 90 9.62 22.25 -15.81
C ASP A 90 10.99 22.15 -16.50
N VAL A 91 11.18 21.08 -17.26
CA VAL A 91 12.47 20.67 -17.82
C VAL A 91 12.99 21.72 -18.81
N LEU A 92 12.14 22.15 -19.75
CA LEU A 92 12.53 23.12 -20.76
C LEU A 92 12.79 24.51 -20.17
N ALA A 93 11.98 24.97 -19.20
CA ALA A 93 12.23 26.25 -18.54
C ALA A 93 13.54 26.23 -17.72
N HIS A 94 13.83 25.13 -17.03
CA HIS A 94 15.09 24.98 -16.29
C HIS A 94 16.31 24.99 -17.22
N LEU A 95 16.21 24.31 -18.36
CA LEU A 95 17.25 24.33 -19.39
C LEU A 95 17.46 25.75 -19.95
N ASN A 96 16.38 26.44 -20.30
CA ASN A 96 16.46 27.82 -20.81
C ASN A 96 17.06 28.78 -19.78
N ALA A 97 16.70 28.63 -18.49
CA ALA A 97 17.29 29.44 -17.42
C ALA A 97 18.81 29.21 -17.31
N SER A 98 19.26 27.96 -17.43
CA SER A 98 20.68 27.62 -17.41
C SER A 98 21.44 28.22 -18.60
N ILE A 99 20.86 28.16 -19.80
CA ILE A 99 21.42 28.81 -21.01
C ILE A 99 21.53 30.33 -20.81
N ASN A 100 20.46 30.97 -20.34
CA ASN A 100 20.42 32.42 -20.16
C ASN A 100 21.44 32.89 -19.11
N LEU A 101 21.62 32.15 -18.01
CA LEU A 101 22.63 32.46 -17.00
C LEU A 101 24.04 32.45 -17.59
N LEU A 102 24.38 31.44 -18.40
CA LEU A 102 25.70 31.33 -19.03
C LEU A 102 25.92 32.37 -20.14
N MET A 103 24.87 32.73 -20.88
CA MET A 103 24.95 33.77 -21.91
C MET A 103 25.11 35.18 -21.30
N ASN A 104 24.44 35.45 -20.18
CA ASN A 104 24.55 36.74 -19.49
C ASN A 104 25.93 36.93 -18.82
N ASP A 105 26.57 35.84 -18.38
CA ASP A 105 27.95 35.86 -17.87
C ASP A 105 28.97 36.19 -18.96
N GLN A 106 28.72 35.81 -20.22
CA GLN A 106 29.53 36.23 -21.37
C GLN A 106 29.27 37.69 -21.79
N ASN A 107 28.10 38.25 -21.47
CA ASN A 107 27.65 39.59 -21.89
C ASN A 107 27.65 40.62 -20.76
N ALA A 108 28.47 40.46 -19.71
CA ALA A 108 28.57 41.42 -18.62
C ALA A 108 29.30 42.73 -19.00
N VAL A 109 28.74 43.46 -19.96
CA VAL A 109 28.61 44.92 -19.92
C VAL A 109 27.13 45.23 -20.21
N THR A 110 26.47 45.79 -19.19
CA THR A 110 25.17 46.49 -19.22
C THR A 110 23.92 45.69 -19.61
N GLU A 111 23.12 45.24 -18.63
CA GLU A 111 21.87 45.92 -18.21
C GLU A 111 21.05 45.11 -17.18
N SER A 112 20.18 45.86 -16.50
CA SER A 112 19.34 45.53 -15.35
C SER A 112 18.51 44.24 -15.47
N TRP A 113 18.60 43.40 -14.43
CA TRP A 113 17.73 42.26 -14.19
C TRP A 113 16.28 42.71 -13.98
N THR A 114 15.45 42.62 -15.02
CA THR A 114 13.99 42.70 -14.88
C THR A 114 13.37 41.33 -15.09
N ASN A 115 12.97 40.72 -13.98
CA ASN A 115 11.95 39.68 -13.79
C ASN A 115 11.49 38.90 -15.05
N VAL A 116 12.08 37.72 -15.29
CA VAL A 116 11.44 36.64 -16.05
C VAL A 116 11.60 35.32 -15.30
N TYR A 117 10.92 35.20 -14.16
CA TYR A 117 10.44 33.88 -13.73
C TYR A 117 9.16 33.60 -14.49
N PRO A 118 9.08 32.56 -15.35
CA PRO A 118 7.81 32.15 -15.91
C PRO A 118 6.96 31.63 -14.74
N LYS A 119 5.95 32.39 -14.32
CA LYS A 119 4.85 31.84 -13.53
C LYS A 119 4.18 30.79 -14.40
N GLY A 120 4.38 29.51 -14.09
CA GLY A 120 3.67 28.40 -14.74
C GLY A 120 2.16 28.66 -14.70
N LYS A 121 1.52 28.77 -15.87
CA LYS A 121 0.09 29.03 -15.99
C LYS A 121 -0.70 27.72 -15.87
N SER A 122 -0.78 27.16 -14.66
CA SER A 122 -1.69 26.02 -14.44
C SER A 122 -3.15 26.46 -14.27
N THR A 123 -3.99 25.88 -15.13
CA THR A 123 -5.39 25.41 -14.95
C THR A 123 -6.57 26.37 -14.70
N LYS A 124 -7.74 25.97 -15.28
CA LYS A 124 -9.03 26.68 -15.37
C LYS A 124 -9.58 27.17 -14.00
N LYS A 125 -10.17 28.36 -14.01
CA LYS A 125 -10.88 28.98 -12.88
C LYS A 125 -12.25 28.31 -12.65
N ASN A 126 -12.58 27.97 -11.40
CA ASN A 126 -13.97 27.74 -10.96
C ASN A 126 -14.53 28.99 -10.26
N ASP A 127 -15.86 29.04 -10.10
CA ASP A 127 -16.72 30.15 -9.61
C ASP A 127 -16.33 30.85 -8.28
N LYS A 128 -15.23 30.45 -7.63
CA LYS A 128 -14.66 31.10 -6.43
C LYS A 128 -13.22 31.61 -6.60
N GLY A 129 -12.72 31.70 -7.83
CA GLY A 129 -11.44 32.37 -8.15
C GLY A 129 -10.16 31.65 -7.71
N ARG A 130 -10.23 30.48 -7.08
CA ARG A 130 -9.06 29.69 -6.63
C ARG A 130 -8.85 28.46 -7.53
N VAL A 131 -7.71 28.38 -8.21
CA VAL A 131 -7.29 27.21 -8.99
C VAL A 131 -6.87 26.11 -8.01
N LEU A 132 -7.53 24.94 -8.06
CA LEU A 132 -7.12 23.76 -7.29
C LEU A 132 -5.92 23.11 -7.98
N SER A 133 -4.90 22.72 -7.20
CA SER A 133 -3.80 21.91 -7.71
C SER A 133 -4.29 20.50 -8.09
N TYR A 134 -3.59 19.79 -8.99
CA TYR A 134 -3.93 18.39 -9.35
C TYR A 134 -4.01 17.49 -8.11
N LYS A 135 -3.10 17.74 -7.15
CA LYS A 135 -3.10 17.08 -5.85
C LYS A 135 -4.39 17.31 -5.08
N GLU A 136 -4.82 18.56 -4.93
CA GLU A 136 -6.07 18.88 -4.22
C GLU A 136 -7.31 18.35 -4.95
N SER A 137 -7.28 18.33 -6.29
CA SER A 137 -8.35 17.76 -7.11
C SER A 137 -8.54 16.28 -6.85
N LEU A 138 -7.46 15.52 -6.67
CA LEU A 138 -7.50 14.09 -6.39
C LEU A 138 -7.71 13.81 -4.90
N LEU A 139 -6.81 14.30 -4.04
CA LEU A 139 -6.72 13.92 -2.62
C LEU A 139 -7.52 14.83 -1.69
N GLY A 140 -8.14 15.90 -2.22
CA GLY A 140 -8.82 16.92 -1.43
C GLY A 140 -7.87 17.93 -0.78
N LYS A 141 -8.44 18.89 -0.05
CA LYS A 141 -7.66 19.86 0.71
C LYS A 141 -7.14 19.23 2.00
N LEU A 142 -5.91 19.57 2.36
CA LEU A 142 -5.30 19.17 3.62
C LEU A 142 -5.45 20.30 4.66
N ARG A 143 -5.38 19.94 5.95
CA ARG A 143 -5.41 20.94 7.04
C ARG A 143 -4.19 21.86 6.98
N GLU A 144 -4.35 23.06 7.51
CA GLU A 144 -3.30 24.06 7.54
C GLU A 144 -2.03 23.54 8.24
N GLY A 145 -0.86 23.89 7.70
CA GLY A 145 0.44 23.43 8.19
C GLY A 145 0.85 22.01 7.78
N ARG A 146 -0.02 21.22 7.13
CA ARG A 146 0.30 19.88 6.63
C ARG A 146 0.56 19.89 5.12
N SER A 147 1.45 19.02 4.66
CA SER A 147 1.85 18.91 3.24
C SER A 147 1.63 17.53 2.61
N THR A 148 1.27 16.50 3.35
CA THR A 148 1.25 15.11 2.89
C THR A 148 0.01 14.42 3.46
N HIS A 149 -0.77 13.75 2.61
CA HIS A 149 -1.98 13.06 3.05
C HIS A 149 -1.63 11.72 3.69
N ILE A 150 -2.43 11.30 4.68
CA ILE A 150 -2.34 9.96 5.25
C ILE A 150 -3.56 9.17 4.79
N MET A 151 -3.30 8.08 4.07
CA MET A 151 -4.30 7.13 3.62
C MET A 151 -4.30 5.90 4.53
N VAL A 152 -5.45 5.49 5.03
CA VAL A 152 -5.57 4.31 5.90
C VAL A 152 -6.48 3.28 5.24
N THR A 153 -5.98 2.05 5.11
CA THR A 153 -6.82 0.92 4.72
C THR A 153 -7.69 0.49 5.89
N ILE A 154 -9.00 0.38 5.65
CA ILE A 154 -9.96 -0.15 6.63
C ILE A 154 -10.83 -1.23 5.99
N GLY A 155 -11.36 -2.12 6.82
CA GLY A 155 -12.34 -3.13 6.46
C GLY A 155 -13.48 -3.21 7.47
N GLU A 156 -14.05 -4.40 7.63
CA GLU A 156 -15.16 -4.69 8.54
C GLU A 156 -14.88 -4.29 9.99
N GLU A 157 -13.62 -4.23 10.44
CA GLU A 157 -13.29 -3.72 11.77
C GLU A 157 -13.82 -2.30 12.05
N ALA A 158 -14.06 -1.50 11.01
CA ALA A 158 -14.62 -0.16 11.12
C ALA A 158 -16.15 -0.14 11.35
N THR A 159 -16.86 -1.24 11.07
CA THR A 159 -18.30 -1.37 11.35
C THR A 159 -18.56 -1.87 12.77
N LEU A 160 -17.58 -2.57 13.37
CA LEU A 160 -17.68 -3.13 14.72
C LEU A 160 -17.43 -2.11 15.83
N SER A 161 -16.68 -1.03 15.55
CA SER A 161 -16.34 -0.01 16.54
C SER A 161 -16.93 1.36 16.19
N GLU A 162 -17.66 1.95 17.13
CA GLU A 162 -18.26 3.28 16.99
C GLU A 162 -17.23 4.43 17.06
N THR A 163 -16.09 4.23 17.75
CA THR A 163 -15.07 5.27 17.91
C THR A 163 -13.97 5.19 16.86
N PHE A 164 -13.74 4.02 16.26
CA PHE A 164 -12.57 3.76 15.42
C PHE A 164 -12.35 4.80 14.31
N ILE A 165 -13.40 5.14 13.54
CA ILE A 165 -13.32 6.16 12.48
C ILE A 165 -12.99 7.54 13.05
N THR A 166 -13.57 7.89 14.21
CA THR A 166 -13.27 9.15 14.91
C THR A 166 -11.80 9.21 15.30
N ASP A 167 -11.28 8.11 15.85
CA ASP A 167 -9.92 8.03 16.38
C ASP A 167 -8.87 8.16 15.27
N ILE A 168 -9.03 7.45 14.14
CA ILE A 168 -8.08 7.54 13.01
C ILE A 168 -8.13 8.90 12.30
N LEU A 169 -9.30 9.55 12.22
CA LEU A 169 -9.41 10.90 11.64
C LEU A 169 -8.72 11.93 12.54
N LYS A 170 -8.94 11.84 13.87
CA LYS A 170 -8.28 12.71 14.87
C LYS A 170 -6.77 12.52 14.86
N ALA A 171 -6.30 11.29 14.69
CA ALA A 171 -4.88 10.98 14.62
C ALA A 171 -4.17 11.59 13.38
N GLY A 172 -4.89 11.87 12.28
CA GLY A 172 -4.31 12.53 11.11
C GLY A 172 -4.77 11.99 9.74
N THR A 173 -5.62 10.97 9.71
CA THR A 173 -6.10 10.38 8.45
C THR A 173 -6.88 11.41 7.62
N SER A 174 -6.56 11.50 6.33
CA SER A 174 -7.26 12.38 5.37
C SER A 174 -7.80 11.62 4.15
N VAL A 175 -7.40 10.36 3.96
CA VAL A 175 -7.97 9.47 2.95
C VAL A 175 -8.24 8.11 3.56
N ILE A 176 -9.41 7.55 3.30
CA ILE A 176 -9.76 6.18 3.65
C ILE A 176 -9.68 5.32 2.40
N ARG A 177 -8.99 4.18 2.50
CA ARG A 177 -8.92 3.16 1.47
C ARG A 177 -9.80 1.97 1.86
N ILE A 178 -10.69 1.58 0.96
CA ILE A 178 -11.45 0.33 1.01
C ILE A 178 -10.89 -0.58 -0.08
N ASN A 179 -10.51 -1.81 0.26
CA ASN A 179 -9.97 -2.78 -0.70
C ASN A 179 -11.09 -3.70 -1.18
N CYS A 180 -11.52 -3.55 -2.43
CA CYS A 180 -12.63 -4.30 -3.02
C CYS A 180 -12.29 -5.78 -3.28
N ALA A 181 -11.04 -6.22 -3.09
CA ALA A 181 -10.71 -7.65 -3.06
C ALA A 181 -11.34 -8.38 -1.85
N HIS A 182 -11.84 -7.65 -0.86
CA HIS A 182 -12.47 -8.18 0.35
C HIS A 182 -13.77 -7.44 0.68
N GLY A 183 -14.69 -8.15 1.34
CA GLY A 183 -16.00 -7.62 1.69
C GLY A 183 -16.93 -7.48 0.49
N ASP A 184 -18.04 -6.78 0.71
CA ASP A 184 -19.11 -6.63 -0.26
C ASP A 184 -19.73 -5.20 -0.18
N PRO A 185 -20.61 -4.82 -1.12
CA PRO A 185 -21.27 -3.52 -1.14
C PRO A 185 -22.01 -3.11 0.15
N SER A 186 -22.48 -4.06 0.96
CA SER A 186 -23.16 -3.74 2.22
C SER A 186 -22.15 -3.21 3.25
N ILE A 187 -21.04 -3.94 3.43
CA ILE A 187 -19.97 -3.54 4.34
C ILE A 187 -19.34 -2.21 3.88
N TRP A 188 -19.04 -2.08 2.58
CA TRP A 188 -18.45 -0.86 2.04
C TRP A 188 -19.36 0.36 2.27
N GLY A 189 -20.67 0.21 2.07
CA GLY A 189 -21.63 1.28 2.23
C GLY A 189 -21.73 1.80 3.66
N GLU A 190 -21.74 0.89 4.63
CA GLU A 190 -21.76 1.26 6.05
C GLU A 190 -20.48 2.01 6.45
N ILE A 191 -19.31 1.53 5.99
CA ILE A 191 -18.03 2.21 6.20
C ILE A 191 -18.07 3.63 5.63
N ILE A 192 -18.50 3.79 4.38
CA ILE A 192 -18.53 5.09 3.69
C ILE A 192 -19.47 6.05 4.42
N LYS A 193 -20.66 5.59 4.81
CA LYS A 193 -21.64 6.39 5.57
C LYS A 193 -21.05 6.90 6.88
N ARG A 194 -20.38 6.03 7.65
CA ARG A 194 -19.70 6.40 8.90
C ARG A 194 -18.58 7.42 8.65
N VAL A 195 -17.72 7.19 7.66
CA VAL A 195 -16.63 8.11 7.30
C VAL A 195 -17.16 9.49 6.93
N ARG A 196 -18.17 9.58 6.07
CA ARG A 196 -18.76 10.86 5.66
C ARG A 196 -19.40 11.60 6.84
N ARG A 197 -20.19 10.90 7.66
CA ARG A 197 -20.82 11.48 8.86
C ARG A 197 -19.79 12.03 9.85
N THR A 198 -18.77 11.24 10.17
CA THR A 198 -17.73 11.65 11.13
C THR A 198 -16.84 12.75 10.57
N SER A 199 -16.47 12.68 9.28
CA SER A 199 -15.72 13.73 8.60
C SER A 199 -16.45 15.09 8.65
N GLN A 200 -17.76 15.09 8.43
CA GLN A 200 -18.59 16.28 8.54
C GLN A 200 -18.69 16.78 9.99
N MET A 201 -19.01 15.89 10.94
CA MET A 201 -19.17 16.24 12.36
C MET A 201 -17.90 16.84 12.97
N LEU A 202 -16.72 16.35 12.57
CA LEU A 202 -15.43 16.83 13.07
C LEU A 202 -14.87 18.02 12.26
N GLU A 203 -15.53 18.43 11.16
CA GLU A 203 -14.98 19.39 10.20
C GLU A 203 -13.58 19.01 9.68
N MET A 204 -13.38 17.70 9.48
CA MET A 204 -12.10 17.11 9.11
C MET A 204 -12.27 16.39 7.76
N PRO A 205 -12.03 17.08 6.63
CA PRO A 205 -12.26 16.53 5.29
C PRO A 205 -11.53 15.20 5.09
N CYS A 206 -12.28 14.18 4.67
CA CYS A 206 -11.75 12.87 4.39
C CYS A 206 -12.28 12.35 3.06
N ARG A 207 -11.37 11.94 2.17
CA ARG A 207 -11.71 11.32 0.89
C ARG A 207 -11.83 9.81 1.02
N VAL A 208 -12.68 9.20 0.20
CA VAL A 208 -12.86 7.75 0.10
C VAL A 208 -12.25 7.26 -1.21
N HIS A 209 -11.28 6.37 -1.12
CA HIS A 209 -10.63 5.66 -2.23
C HIS A 209 -11.03 4.18 -2.20
N MET A 210 -11.65 3.68 -3.26
CA MET A 210 -11.99 2.27 -3.40
C MET A 210 -11.04 1.59 -4.39
N ASP A 211 -10.29 0.60 -3.93
CA ASP A 211 -9.25 -0.08 -4.70
C ASP A 211 -9.81 -1.36 -5.34
N LEU A 212 -9.87 -1.42 -6.67
CA LEU A 212 -10.37 -2.58 -7.42
C LEU A 212 -9.42 -3.77 -7.25
N ALA A 213 -9.97 -4.98 -7.33
CA ALA A 213 -9.22 -6.20 -7.01
C ALA A 213 -8.15 -6.51 -8.07
N GLY A 214 -8.48 -6.26 -9.34
CA GLY A 214 -7.62 -6.62 -10.47
C GLY A 214 -7.47 -8.14 -10.66
N PRO A 215 -6.63 -8.56 -11.61
CA PRO A 215 -6.41 -9.97 -11.97
C PRO A 215 -5.47 -10.71 -11.01
N LYS A 216 -5.43 -10.35 -9.71
CA LYS A 216 -4.47 -10.92 -8.75
C LYS A 216 -4.68 -12.43 -8.61
N LEU A 217 -3.63 -13.21 -8.88
CA LEU A 217 -3.66 -14.66 -8.69
C LEU A 217 -3.59 -15.00 -7.21
N ARG A 218 -4.38 -16.00 -6.80
CA ARG A 218 -4.45 -16.47 -5.42
C ARG A 218 -4.50 -17.99 -5.35
N THR A 219 -4.03 -18.56 -4.25
CA THR A 219 -4.36 -19.93 -3.87
C THR A 219 -5.84 -19.99 -3.53
N GLY A 220 -6.56 -21.02 -3.96
CA GLY A 220 -7.96 -21.21 -3.60
C GLY A 220 -8.15 -21.61 -2.13
N THR A 221 -9.40 -21.88 -1.78
CA THR A 221 -9.77 -22.16 -0.40
C THR A 221 -9.39 -23.60 0.00
N LEU A 222 -8.62 -23.73 1.07
CA LEU A 222 -8.32 -25.01 1.70
C LEU A 222 -9.48 -25.49 2.58
N LYS A 223 -9.66 -26.81 2.68
CA LYS A 223 -10.66 -27.43 3.57
C LYS A 223 -10.48 -26.91 5.01
N PRO A 224 -11.54 -26.48 5.71
CA PRO A 224 -11.44 -25.99 7.07
C PRO A 224 -10.76 -27.01 8.00
N GLY A 225 -9.90 -26.53 8.90
CA GLY A 225 -9.29 -27.36 9.91
C GLY A 225 -10.29 -27.71 11.03
N PRO A 226 -9.86 -28.48 12.04
CA PRO A 226 -10.73 -28.84 13.16
C PRO A 226 -11.20 -27.59 13.93
N CYS A 227 -12.46 -27.58 14.36
CA CYS A 227 -13.08 -26.51 15.17
C CYS A 227 -12.65 -26.61 16.64
N VAL A 228 -11.35 -26.42 16.89
CA VAL A 228 -10.74 -26.53 18.22
C VAL A 228 -9.90 -25.29 18.51
N MET A 229 -10.23 -24.59 19.58
CA MET A 229 -9.50 -23.45 20.12
C MET A 229 -8.48 -23.91 21.16
N LYS A 230 -7.23 -23.45 21.05
CA LYS A 230 -6.19 -23.68 22.06
C LYS A 230 -6.07 -22.47 22.99
N ILE A 231 -6.28 -22.69 24.28
CA ILE A 231 -6.04 -21.72 25.34
C ILE A 231 -4.77 -22.16 26.08
N SER A 232 -3.79 -21.28 26.23
CA SER A 232 -2.53 -21.64 26.88
C SER A 232 -1.98 -20.50 27.71
N PRO A 233 -1.68 -20.72 29.01
CA PRO A 233 -0.98 -19.74 29.82
C PRO A 233 0.41 -19.45 29.26
N LYS A 234 0.97 -18.29 29.64
CA LYS A 234 2.38 -17.98 29.37
C LYS A 234 3.24 -18.73 30.38
N LYS A 235 4.27 -19.39 29.87
CA LYS A 235 5.18 -20.22 30.66
C LYS A 235 6.62 -19.73 30.49
N ASP A 236 7.42 -19.88 31.53
CA ASP A 236 8.87 -19.64 31.47
C ASP A 236 9.58 -20.78 30.70
N ALA A 237 10.90 -20.68 30.59
CA ALA A 237 11.72 -21.70 29.92
C ALA A 237 11.68 -23.08 30.61
N TYR A 238 11.34 -23.12 31.90
CA TYR A 238 11.20 -24.34 32.70
C TYR A 238 9.79 -24.95 32.61
N GLY A 239 8.84 -24.25 31.98
CA GLY A 239 7.45 -24.67 31.84
C GLY A 239 6.54 -24.27 33.01
N ASN A 240 7.04 -23.47 33.96
CA ASN A 240 6.24 -22.89 35.04
C ASN A 240 5.34 -21.79 34.49
N VAL A 241 4.11 -21.69 35.01
CA VAL A 241 3.17 -20.66 34.60
C VAL A 241 3.61 -19.31 35.16
N VAL A 242 3.91 -18.36 34.28
CA VAL A 242 4.26 -16.97 34.62
C VAL A 242 3.01 -16.12 34.71
N SER A 243 2.07 -16.31 33.77
CA SER A 243 0.77 -15.65 33.81
C SER A 243 -0.31 -16.59 33.26
N PRO A 244 -1.52 -16.59 33.84
CA PRO A 244 -2.65 -17.33 33.29
C PRO A 244 -3.00 -16.80 31.90
N ALA A 245 -3.65 -17.64 31.10
CA ALA A 245 -4.36 -17.16 29.92
C ALA A 245 -5.69 -16.53 30.36
N LEU A 246 -5.98 -15.34 29.85
CA LEU A 246 -7.23 -14.64 30.10
C LEU A 246 -8.27 -15.06 29.06
N VAL A 247 -9.43 -15.51 29.53
CA VAL A 247 -10.51 -16.04 28.70
C VAL A 247 -11.74 -15.19 28.92
N TRP A 248 -12.28 -14.63 27.85
CA TRP A 248 -13.57 -13.95 27.86
C TRP A 248 -14.70 -14.97 27.71
N LEU A 249 -15.61 -15.03 28.67
CA LEU A 249 -16.79 -15.90 28.67
C LEU A 249 -18.04 -15.05 28.48
N CYS A 250 -18.82 -15.35 27.46
CA CYS A 250 -19.97 -14.53 27.10
C CYS A 250 -21.07 -15.31 26.36
N LEU A 251 -22.22 -14.68 26.13
CA LEU A 251 -23.20 -15.15 25.17
C LEU A 251 -22.69 -14.92 23.74
N THR A 252 -23.21 -15.70 22.78
CA THR A 252 -22.90 -15.50 21.36
C THR A 252 -23.19 -14.06 20.94
N GLY A 253 -22.22 -13.42 20.29
CA GLY A 253 -22.33 -12.04 19.80
C GLY A 253 -21.95 -10.94 20.81
N THR A 254 -21.51 -11.29 22.02
CA THR A 254 -21.07 -10.30 23.01
C THR A 254 -19.54 -10.14 23.03
N GLU A 255 -19.06 -8.98 22.63
CA GLU A 255 -17.62 -8.66 22.65
C GLU A 255 -17.11 -8.18 24.02
N PRO A 256 -15.81 -8.37 24.31
CA PRO A 256 -15.20 -7.81 25.52
C PRO A 256 -15.16 -6.27 25.48
N PRO A 257 -15.22 -5.59 26.64
CA PRO A 257 -14.98 -4.15 26.70
C PRO A 257 -13.60 -3.77 26.12
N ALA A 258 -13.48 -2.60 25.51
CA ALA A 258 -12.27 -2.17 24.78
C ALA A 258 -10.96 -2.19 25.59
N HIS A 259 -11.03 -2.06 26.93
CA HIS A 259 -9.88 -2.10 27.82
C HIS A 259 -9.50 -3.53 28.28
N VAL A 260 -10.26 -4.54 27.86
CA VAL A 260 -10.03 -5.96 28.18
C VAL A 260 -9.48 -6.64 26.94
N SER A 261 -8.25 -7.16 27.02
CA SER A 261 -7.60 -7.92 25.94
C SER A 261 -7.48 -9.39 26.34
N PRO A 262 -8.51 -10.23 26.09
CA PRO A 262 -8.45 -11.66 26.39
C PRO A 262 -7.54 -12.40 25.40
N ASP A 263 -6.92 -13.50 25.86
CA ASP A 263 -6.18 -14.44 25.01
C ASP A 263 -7.12 -15.34 24.19
N ALA A 264 -8.36 -15.52 24.64
CA ALA A 264 -9.38 -16.34 23.99
C ALA A 264 -10.80 -15.87 24.35
N THR A 265 -11.75 -16.06 23.44
CA THR A 265 -13.19 -15.82 23.68
C THR A 265 -13.95 -17.13 23.58
N ILE A 266 -14.78 -17.44 24.56
CA ILE A 266 -15.65 -18.60 24.61
C ILE A 266 -17.09 -18.12 24.65
N SER A 267 -17.83 -18.37 23.58
CA SER A 267 -19.27 -18.20 23.55
C SER A 267 -19.95 -19.41 24.17
N VAL A 268 -20.91 -19.17 25.06
CA VAL A 268 -21.59 -20.20 25.85
C VAL A 268 -23.09 -20.10 25.63
N GLN A 269 -23.70 -21.23 25.30
CA GLN A 269 -25.14 -21.43 25.32
C GLN A 269 -25.58 -21.83 26.74
N GLY A 270 -26.53 -21.07 27.31
CA GLY A 270 -27.07 -21.27 28.65
C GLY A 270 -27.05 -20.00 29.49
N GLN A 271 -28.07 -19.16 29.34
CA GLN A 271 -28.17 -17.87 30.04
C GLN A 271 -28.14 -18.03 31.56
N ASP A 272 -28.75 -19.09 32.08
CA ASP A 272 -28.73 -19.46 33.51
C ASP A 272 -27.33 -19.79 34.04
N PHE A 273 -26.46 -20.35 33.17
CA PHE A 273 -25.08 -20.64 33.56
C PHE A 273 -24.32 -19.35 33.80
N LEU A 274 -24.34 -18.41 32.85
CA LEU A 274 -23.66 -17.13 32.97
C LEU A 274 -24.27 -16.27 34.09
N ALA A 275 -25.59 -16.23 34.22
CA ALA A 275 -26.28 -15.47 35.27
C ALA A 275 -25.97 -16.00 36.69
N GLY A 276 -25.58 -17.26 36.81
CA GLY A 276 -25.23 -17.88 38.09
C GLY A 276 -23.74 -17.84 38.45
N LEU A 277 -22.87 -17.31 37.58
CA LEU A 277 -21.44 -17.19 37.85
C LEU A 277 -21.14 -16.03 38.80
N GLN A 278 -20.11 -16.21 39.63
CA GLN A 278 -19.61 -15.20 40.54
C GLN A 278 -18.07 -15.10 40.46
N ILE A 279 -17.53 -13.93 40.80
CA ILE A 279 -16.07 -13.76 40.94
C ILE A 279 -15.53 -14.77 41.95
N GLY A 280 -14.47 -15.49 41.57
CA GLY A 280 -13.86 -16.56 42.37
C GLY A 280 -14.33 -17.97 42.00
N ASP A 281 -15.40 -18.12 41.23
CA ASP A 281 -15.90 -19.42 40.80
C ASP A 281 -14.87 -20.20 39.98
N SER A 282 -14.86 -21.52 40.15
CA SER A 282 -14.01 -22.43 39.38
C SER A 282 -14.86 -23.29 38.44
N ILE A 283 -14.88 -22.89 37.17
CA ILE A 283 -15.51 -23.62 36.09
C ILE A 283 -14.65 -24.83 35.75
N ARG A 284 -15.26 -26.01 35.76
CA ARG A 284 -14.64 -27.29 35.35
C ARG A 284 -15.12 -27.67 33.97
N LEU A 285 -14.19 -28.13 33.14
CA LEU A 285 -14.44 -28.64 31.80
C LEU A 285 -13.57 -29.87 31.50
N CYS A 286 -14.01 -30.68 30.54
CA CYS A 286 -13.19 -31.70 29.89
C CYS A 286 -12.79 -31.17 28.51
N ASP A 287 -11.50 -31.08 28.25
CA ASP A 287 -11.01 -30.54 26.98
C ASP A 287 -11.16 -31.58 25.84
N ALA A 288 -10.98 -31.17 24.58
CA ALA A 288 -11.12 -32.02 23.39
C ALA A 288 -10.12 -33.21 23.35
N ARG A 289 -9.19 -33.29 24.30
CA ARG A 289 -8.25 -34.41 24.48
C ARG A 289 -8.64 -35.30 25.67
N GLY A 290 -9.82 -35.10 26.25
CA GLY A 290 -10.29 -35.81 27.43
C GLY A 290 -9.63 -35.37 28.75
N ARG A 291 -8.90 -34.24 28.78
CA ARG A 291 -8.21 -33.78 30.00
C ARG A 291 -9.09 -32.83 30.79
N LYS A 292 -9.18 -33.05 32.10
CA LYS A 292 -9.89 -32.15 33.02
C LYS A 292 -9.15 -30.81 33.17
N ARG A 293 -9.87 -29.70 33.04
CA ARG A 293 -9.33 -28.34 33.11
C ARG A 293 -10.20 -27.46 34.00
N ARG A 294 -9.61 -26.34 34.45
CA ARG A 294 -10.28 -25.34 35.27
C ARG A 294 -10.07 -23.94 34.71
N LEU A 295 -11.13 -23.15 34.74
CA LEU A 295 -11.12 -21.71 34.50
C LEU A 295 -11.59 -21.03 35.78
N LYS A 296 -10.86 -20.05 36.29
CA LYS A 296 -11.23 -19.31 37.50
C LYS A 296 -11.77 -17.93 37.13
N ILE A 297 -13.00 -17.61 37.50
CA ILE A 297 -13.56 -16.27 37.24
C ILE A 297 -12.80 -15.23 38.05
N SER A 298 -12.25 -14.22 37.40
CA SER A 298 -11.49 -13.14 38.03
C SER A 298 -12.17 -11.77 37.93
N LYS A 299 -12.92 -11.50 36.86
CA LYS A 299 -13.65 -10.23 36.70
C LYS A 299 -15.02 -10.44 36.05
N GLU A 300 -15.93 -9.52 36.34
CA GLU A 300 -17.28 -9.44 35.77
C GLU A 300 -17.47 -8.05 35.13
N PHE A 301 -18.14 -8.02 33.99
CA PHE A 301 -18.45 -6.79 33.26
C PHE A 301 -19.89 -6.82 32.77
N HIS A 302 -20.62 -5.72 33.01
CA HIS A 302 -21.92 -5.49 32.40
C HIS A 302 -21.70 -4.90 31.00
N VAL A 303 -22.12 -5.65 29.98
CA VAL A 303 -22.02 -5.28 28.57
C VAL A 303 -23.44 -5.16 28.01
N PHE A 304 -23.62 -4.58 26.83
CA PHE A 304 -24.96 -4.29 26.31
C PHE A 304 -25.87 -5.54 26.35
N ASN A 305 -26.97 -5.45 27.12
CA ASN A 305 -27.96 -6.51 27.36
C ASN A 305 -27.44 -7.87 27.89
N SER A 306 -26.22 -7.96 28.44
CA SER A 306 -25.67 -9.21 28.99
C SER A 306 -24.52 -8.98 29.98
N THR A 307 -24.15 -10.03 30.73
CA THR A 307 -22.96 -10.03 31.59
C THR A 307 -21.89 -10.90 30.96
N GLY A 308 -20.67 -10.35 30.84
CA GLY A 308 -19.49 -11.09 30.41
C GLY A 308 -18.47 -11.24 31.53
N PHE A 309 -17.71 -12.33 31.51
CA PHE A 309 -16.75 -12.66 32.56
C PHE A 309 -15.35 -12.83 31.99
N VAL A 310 -14.35 -12.40 32.74
CA VAL A 310 -12.95 -12.80 32.50
C VAL A 310 -12.62 -13.97 33.41
N ALA A 311 -12.11 -15.04 32.83
CA ALA A 311 -11.63 -16.21 33.53
C ALA A 311 -10.14 -16.46 33.28
N GLU A 312 -9.45 -16.96 34.29
CA GLU A 312 -8.04 -17.30 34.24
C GLU A 312 -7.86 -18.80 34.03
N CYS A 313 -7.04 -19.14 33.03
CA CYS A 313 -6.69 -20.51 32.69
C CYS A 313 -5.21 -20.77 32.97
N PHE A 314 -4.92 -21.65 33.93
CA PHE A 314 -3.55 -21.98 34.37
C PHE A 314 -2.99 -23.23 33.68
N ASP A 315 -3.80 -23.93 32.89
CA ASP A 315 -3.42 -25.14 32.17
C ASP A 315 -3.73 -24.99 30.68
N THR A 316 -2.90 -25.54 29.80
CA THR A 316 -3.26 -25.55 28.38
C THR A 316 -4.51 -26.41 28.14
N ALA A 317 -5.56 -25.78 27.60
CA ALA A 317 -6.85 -26.39 27.28
C ALA A 317 -7.14 -26.32 25.77
N TYR A 318 -7.85 -27.31 25.25
CA TYR A 318 -8.31 -27.38 23.86
C TYR A 318 -9.83 -27.49 23.88
N ILE A 319 -10.52 -26.47 23.41
CA ILE A 319 -11.97 -26.33 23.55
C ILE A 319 -12.61 -26.40 22.17
N GLU A 320 -13.68 -27.18 22.05
CA GLU A 320 -14.48 -27.33 20.83
C GLU A 320 -15.95 -26.99 21.11
N SER A 321 -16.71 -26.73 20.04
CA SER A 321 -18.16 -26.60 20.16
C SER A 321 -18.75 -27.87 20.78
N GLY A 322 -19.62 -27.71 21.77
CA GLY A 322 -20.17 -28.81 22.56
C GLY A 322 -19.47 -29.06 23.89
N THR A 323 -18.30 -28.47 24.15
CA THR A 323 -17.59 -28.60 25.44
C THR A 323 -18.49 -28.16 26.60
N GLU A 324 -18.69 -29.06 27.58
CA GLU A 324 -19.49 -28.77 28.77
C GLU A 324 -18.66 -27.99 29.81
N LEU A 325 -19.17 -26.82 30.20
CA LEU A 325 -18.66 -26.00 31.30
C LEU A 325 -19.55 -26.22 32.51
N SER A 326 -18.96 -26.52 33.67
CA SER A 326 -19.75 -26.76 34.89
C SER A 326 -19.18 -26.05 36.11
N VAL A 327 -20.05 -25.45 36.93
CA VAL A 327 -19.70 -24.84 38.21
C VAL A 327 -20.63 -25.35 39.31
N LYS A 328 -20.14 -25.39 40.56
CA LYS A 328 -20.99 -25.70 41.72
C LYS A 328 -21.76 -24.44 42.11
N GLY A 329 -23.09 -24.45 41.97
CA GLY A 329 -23.95 -23.36 42.41
C GLY A 329 -24.35 -23.46 43.90
N LYS A 330 -25.13 -22.49 44.37
CA LYS A 330 -25.68 -22.46 45.73
C LYS A 330 -26.61 -23.66 45.97
N LYS A 331 -26.62 -24.20 47.20
CA LYS A 331 -27.38 -25.40 47.61
C LYS A 331 -27.05 -26.71 46.86
N GLY A 332 -25.85 -26.83 46.28
CA GLY A 332 -25.40 -28.07 45.63
C GLY A 332 -25.92 -28.29 44.20
N ARG A 333 -26.68 -27.34 43.64
CA ARG A 333 -27.14 -27.39 42.23
C ARG A 333 -25.95 -27.17 41.29
N ARG A 334 -25.79 -28.02 40.28
CA ARG A 334 -24.74 -27.88 39.25
C ARG A 334 -25.26 -26.97 38.14
N LEU A 335 -24.59 -25.85 37.89
CA LEU A 335 -24.84 -25.01 36.72
C LEU A 335 -24.00 -25.52 35.56
N VAL A 336 -24.60 -25.61 34.38
CA VAL A 336 -23.98 -26.17 33.18
C VAL A 336 -24.22 -25.24 32.00
N GLY A 337 -23.13 -24.86 31.33
CA GLY A 337 -23.16 -24.15 30.05
C GLY A 337 -22.46 -24.97 28.98
N ARG A 338 -22.80 -24.75 27.71
CA ARG A 338 -22.17 -25.47 26.59
C ARG A 338 -21.47 -24.48 25.67
N VAL A 339 -20.21 -24.74 25.34
CA VAL A 339 -19.47 -23.91 24.40
C VAL A 339 -20.07 -24.04 23.00
N VAL A 340 -20.22 -22.92 22.31
CA VAL A 340 -20.74 -22.84 20.94
C VAL A 340 -19.83 -21.96 20.08
N ASP A 341 -20.03 -22.02 18.76
CA ASP A 341 -19.41 -21.12 17.79
C ASP A 341 -17.87 -21.09 17.81
N VAL A 342 -17.22 -22.22 18.14
CA VAL A 342 -15.76 -22.32 18.01
C VAL A 342 -15.39 -22.35 16.52
N PRO A 343 -14.65 -21.36 16.00
CA PRO A 343 -14.34 -21.28 14.58
C PRO A 343 -13.37 -22.40 14.17
N PRO A 344 -13.45 -22.89 12.91
CA PRO A 344 -12.47 -23.83 12.39
C PRO A 344 -11.08 -23.21 12.40
N LYS A 345 -10.08 -24.02 12.72
CA LYS A 345 -8.69 -23.58 12.60
C LYS A 345 -8.34 -23.38 11.13
N GLU A 346 -7.68 -22.28 10.80
CA GLU A 346 -7.15 -22.06 9.46
C GLU A 346 -6.25 -23.23 9.04
N SER A 347 -6.62 -23.88 7.94
CA SER A 347 -5.81 -24.87 7.29
C SER A 347 -4.67 -24.22 6.51
N PHE A 348 -3.55 -24.90 6.49
CA PHE A 348 -2.39 -24.49 5.71
C PHE A 348 -1.59 -25.71 5.31
N VAL A 349 -0.89 -25.58 4.20
CA VAL A 349 0.18 -26.48 3.80
C VAL A 349 1.49 -25.93 4.32
N ARG A 350 2.37 -26.78 4.87
CA ARG A 350 3.72 -26.37 5.27
C ARG A 350 4.71 -26.80 4.21
N LEU A 351 5.28 -25.83 3.50
CA LEU A 351 6.24 -26.05 2.42
C LEU A 351 7.67 -25.83 2.91
N LYS A 352 8.58 -26.71 2.51
CA LYS A 352 10.03 -26.68 2.72
C LYS A 352 10.74 -26.70 1.36
N VAL A 353 12.00 -26.28 1.36
CA VAL A 353 12.86 -26.41 0.17
C VAL A 353 12.98 -27.88 -0.22
N GLY A 354 12.79 -28.18 -1.50
CA GLY A 354 12.77 -29.53 -2.06
C GLY A 354 11.38 -30.14 -2.19
N ASP A 355 10.36 -29.60 -1.51
CA ASP A 355 8.99 -30.10 -1.64
C ASP A 355 8.44 -29.90 -3.06
N LEU A 356 7.55 -30.79 -3.48
CA LEU A 356 6.75 -30.62 -4.68
C LEU A 356 5.37 -30.08 -4.31
N LEU A 357 4.93 -29.06 -5.03
CA LEU A 357 3.61 -28.45 -4.90
C LEU A 357 2.89 -28.58 -6.25
N VAL A 358 1.73 -29.21 -6.25
CA VAL A 358 0.83 -29.29 -7.41
C VAL A 358 -0.33 -28.32 -7.21
N ILE A 359 -0.49 -27.41 -8.15
CA ILE A 359 -1.57 -26.44 -8.20
C ILE A 359 -2.58 -26.93 -9.22
N THR A 360 -3.83 -27.10 -8.83
CA THR A 360 -4.90 -27.57 -9.71
C THR A 360 -5.93 -26.47 -9.97
N ARG A 361 -6.59 -26.49 -11.13
CA ARG A 361 -7.69 -25.56 -11.41
C ARG A 361 -8.85 -25.84 -10.46
N GLU A 362 -9.56 -24.82 -9.99
CA GLU A 362 -10.73 -25.03 -9.13
C GLU A 362 -11.82 -25.81 -9.88
N GLY A 363 -12.41 -26.82 -9.23
CA GLY A 363 -13.37 -27.75 -9.85
C GLY A 363 -12.76 -29.03 -10.43
N SER A 364 -11.43 -29.19 -10.50
CA SER A 364 -10.78 -30.43 -10.96
C SER A 364 -10.38 -31.39 -9.84
N LEU A 365 -10.93 -31.21 -8.64
CA LEU A 365 -10.58 -32.00 -7.44
C LEU A 365 -11.30 -33.36 -7.34
N ASP A 366 -12.16 -33.70 -8.30
CA ASP A 366 -13.02 -34.88 -8.23
C ASP A 366 -12.33 -36.19 -8.65
N GLU A 367 -11.09 -36.15 -9.14
CA GLU A 367 -10.31 -37.38 -9.33
C GLU A 367 -9.29 -37.58 -8.20
N PRO A 368 -9.32 -38.73 -7.49
CA PRO A 368 -8.30 -39.08 -6.51
C PRO A 368 -6.98 -39.36 -7.24
N SER A 369 -6.25 -38.31 -7.59
CA SER A 369 -4.90 -38.44 -8.12
C SER A 369 -3.97 -38.94 -7.02
N VAL A 370 -3.23 -40.00 -7.34
CA VAL A 370 -2.30 -40.72 -6.47
C VAL A 370 -1.56 -39.77 -5.53
N THR A 371 -1.77 -39.94 -4.23
CA THR A 371 -1.09 -39.16 -3.19
C THR A 371 0.36 -39.65 -3.15
N VAL A 372 1.24 -39.02 -3.93
CA VAL A 372 2.68 -39.27 -3.81
C VAL A 372 3.12 -38.75 -2.44
N PRO A 373 3.76 -39.57 -1.59
CA PRO A 373 4.28 -39.11 -0.32
C PRO A 373 5.22 -37.91 -0.53
N GLY A 374 4.87 -36.75 0.06
CA GLY A 374 5.64 -35.51 -0.06
C GLY A 374 5.16 -34.50 -1.12
N ALA A 375 4.12 -34.82 -1.90
CA ALA A 375 3.50 -33.86 -2.81
C ALA A 375 2.35 -33.11 -2.12
N HIS A 376 2.48 -31.79 -2.04
CA HIS A 376 1.44 -30.90 -1.54
C HIS A 376 0.50 -30.47 -2.66
N ARG A 377 -0.80 -30.32 -2.37
CA ARG A 377 -1.80 -29.89 -3.35
C ARG A 377 -2.58 -28.67 -2.88
N LEU A 378 -2.86 -27.75 -3.79
CA LEU A 378 -3.75 -26.61 -3.59
C LEU A 378 -4.42 -26.21 -4.90
N THR A 379 -5.49 -25.44 -4.83
CA THR A 379 -6.20 -24.94 -6.01
C THR A 379 -5.75 -23.53 -6.38
N CYS A 380 -6.01 -23.12 -7.61
CA CYS A 380 -6.05 -21.72 -8.03
C CYS A 380 -7.36 -21.49 -8.79
N PRO A 381 -8.21 -20.52 -8.37
CA PRO A 381 -9.46 -20.20 -9.05
C PRO A 381 -9.24 -19.57 -10.42
N SER A 382 -8.09 -18.92 -10.62
CA SER A 382 -7.81 -18.18 -11.85
C SER A 382 -7.23 -19.09 -12.93
N GLY A 383 -7.95 -19.19 -14.05
CA GLY A 383 -7.48 -19.91 -15.25
C GLY A 383 -6.17 -19.35 -15.81
N TYR A 384 -5.94 -18.04 -15.64
CA TYR A 384 -4.79 -17.33 -16.17
C TYR A 384 -3.45 -17.91 -15.72
N LEU A 385 -3.37 -18.49 -14.51
CA LEU A 385 -2.14 -19.14 -14.07
C LEU A 385 -1.73 -20.25 -15.05
N PHE A 386 -2.65 -21.18 -15.34
CA PHE A 386 -2.42 -22.35 -16.18
C PHE A 386 -2.13 -21.99 -17.63
N ASP A 387 -2.75 -20.90 -18.11
CA ASP A 387 -2.62 -20.45 -19.50
C ASP A 387 -1.32 -19.65 -19.74
N SER A 388 -0.65 -19.17 -18.68
CA SER A 388 0.48 -18.22 -18.80
C SER A 388 1.85 -18.83 -18.52
N VAL A 389 1.93 -19.80 -17.59
CA VAL A 389 3.22 -20.25 -17.07
C VAL A 389 3.94 -21.27 -17.95
N LYS A 390 5.28 -21.29 -17.88
CA LYS A 390 6.13 -22.26 -18.58
C LYS A 390 7.07 -23.00 -17.63
N PRO A 391 7.42 -24.27 -17.93
CA PRO A 391 8.48 -24.98 -17.20
C PRO A 391 9.80 -24.18 -17.20
N GLY A 392 10.47 -24.18 -16.05
CA GLY A 392 11.70 -23.42 -15.81
C GLY A 392 11.48 -22.03 -15.21
N GLU A 393 10.26 -21.48 -15.29
CA GLU A 393 9.96 -20.16 -14.73
C GLU A 393 9.81 -20.18 -13.20
N THR A 394 10.09 -19.05 -12.56
CA THR A 394 9.92 -18.85 -11.12
C THR A 394 8.50 -18.48 -10.76
N ILE A 395 8.02 -18.98 -9.63
CA ILE A 395 6.71 -18.67 -9.06
C ILE A 395 6.84 -18.39 -7.57
N GLY A 396 6.21 -17.30 -7.12
CA GLY A 396 6.21 -16.84 -5.73
C GLY A 396 4.84 -16.99 -5.07
N PHE A 397 4.82 -17.18 -3.75
CA PHE A 397 3.59 -17.28 -2.95
C PHE A 397 3.65 -16.45 -1.67
N ASP A 398 2.48 -16.02 -1.18
CA ASP A 398 2.28 -15.29 0.08
C ASP A 398 3.22 -14.08 0.20
N ASP A 399 3.16 -13.23 -0.83
CA ASP A 399 3.94 -11.99 -1.00
C ASP A 399 5.46 -12.26 -1.01
N GLY A 400 5.87 -13.31 -1.74
CA GLY A 400 7.27 -13.68 -1.93
C GLY A 400 7.92 -14.38 -0.73
N LYS A 401 7.15 -14.84 0.27
CA LYS A 401 7.68 -15.63 1.41
C LYS A 401 8.06 -17.06 1.04
N ILE A 402 7.54 -17.55 -0.07
CA ILE A 402 7.83 -18.87 -0.63
C ILE A 402 8.12 -18.69 -2.11
N TRP A 403 9.15 -19.36 -2.61
CA TRP A 403 9.45 -19.41 -4.04
C TRP A 403 9.65 -20.84 -4.49
N GLY A 404 9.34 -21.08 -5.76
CA GLY A 404 9.64 -22.31 -6.45
C GLY A 404 9.93 -22.09 -7.93
N VAL A 405 10.27 -23.19 -8.59
CA VAL A 405 10.47 -23.27 -10.03
C VAL A 405 9.45 -24.23 -10.59
N ILE A 406 8.79 -23.81 -11.67
CA ILE A 406 7.79 -24.61 -12.36
C ILE A 406 8.50 -25.76 -13.08
N LYS A 407 8.09 -26.99 -12.79
CA LYS A 407 8.66 -28.22 -13.34
C LYS A 407 7.85 -28.78 -14.49
N GLY A 408 6.53 -28.60 -14.45
CA GLY A 408 5.62 -29.08 -15.49
C GLY A 408 4.33 -28.29 -15.48
N THR A 409 3.70 -28.17 -16.64
CA THR A 409 2.44 -27.46 -16.83
C THR A 409 1.51 -28.32 -17.69
N SER A 410 0.22 -28.26 -17.39
CA SER A 410 -0.87 -28.82 -18.18
C SER A 410 -2.06 -27.85 -18.14
N PRO A 411 -3.11 -28.06 -18.95
CA PRO A 411 -4.31 -27.21 -18.91
C PRO A 411 -5.04 -27.18 -17.55
N SER A 412 -4.77 -28.13 -16.66
CA SER A 412 -5.43 -28.27 -15.35
C SER A 412 -4.49 -28.28 -14.15
N GLU A 413 -3.18 -28.48 -14.35
CA GLU A 413 -2.20 -28.61 -13.28
C GLU A 413 -0.91 -27.83 -13.56
N VAL A 414 -0.33 -27.26 -12.51
CA VAL A 414 1.02 -26.69 -12.51
C VAL A 414 1.82 -27.36 -11.39
N ILE A 415 2.95 -27.95 -11.74
CA ILE A 415 3.84 -28.62 -10.79
C ILE A 415 5.01 -27.70 -10.49
N VAL A 416 5.24 -27.43 -9.21
CA VAL A 416 6.25 -26.51 -8.70
C VAL A 416 7.18 -27.24 -7.75
N SER A 417 8.49 -27.05 -7.90
CA SER A 417 9.49 -27.47 -6.91
C SER A 417 9.87 -26.26 -6.06
N ILE A 418 9.71 -26.37 -4.74
CA ILE A 418 9.96 -25.27 -3.80
C ILE A 418 11.48 -25.07 -3.65
N THR A 419 11.94 -23.86 -3.93
CA THR A 419 13.35 -23.46 -3.87
C THR A 419 13.65 -22.53 -2.69
N HIS A 420 12.63 -21.85 -2.16
CA HIS A 420 12.77 -20.96 -1.02
C HIS A 420 11.61 -21.11 -0.04
N ALA A 421 11.96 -21.36 1.23
CA ALA A 421 11.07 -21.31 2.38
C ALA A 421 11.88 -21.13 3.66
N ARG A 422 11.24 -20.84 4.79
CA ARG A 422 11.92 -20.80 6.09
C ARG A 422 12.50 -22.18 6.43
N PRO A 423 13.59 -22.27 7.23
CA PRO A 423 14.20 -23.56 7.58
C PRO A 423 13.24 -24.58 8.24
N LYS A 424 12.28 -24.11 9.04
CA LYS A 424 11.23 -24.95 9.66
C LYS A 424 9.98 -25.14 8.76
N GLY A 425 10.08 -24.77 7.50
CA GLY A 425 8.98 -24.64 6.54
C GLY A 425 8.13 -23.39 6.74
N THR A 426 7.58 -22.87 5.64
CA THR A 426 6.65 -21.75 5.61
C THR A 426 5.22 -22.27 5.44
N LYS A 427 4.24 -21.62 6.09
CA LYS A 427 2.83 -21.97 5.93
C LYS A 427 2.25 -21.26 4.72
N LEU A 428 1.59 -21.99 3.84
CA LEU A 428 0.79 -21.47 2.73
C LEU A 428 -0.69 -21.80 3.01
N GLY A 429 -1.50 -20.77 3.24
CA GLY A 429 -2.92 -20.90 3.56
C GLY A 429 -3.82 -20.65 2.34
N SER A 430 -5.12 -20.53 2.58
CA SER A 430 -6.10 -20.08 1.58
C SER A 430 -5.87 -18.62 1.17
N GLU A 431 -6.31 -18.27 -0.04
CA GLU A 431 -6.38 -16.89 -0.58
C GLU A 431 -5.05 -16.10 -0.55
N LYS A 432 -3.91 -16.81 -0.48
CA LYS A 432 -2.57 -16.22 -0.52
C LYS A 432 -2.20 -15.86 -1.95
N SER A 433 -1.47 -14.76 -2.11
CA SER A 433 -1.01 -14.27 -3.41
C SER A 433 -0.14 -15.31 -4.12
N ILE A 434 -0.26 -15.34 -5.44
CA ILE A 434 0.62 -16.06 -6.37
C ILE A 434 1.21 -15.02 -7.32
N ASN A 435 2.52 -15.07 -7.54
CA ASN A 435 3.25 -14.15 -8.43
C ASN A 435 4.04 -14.94 -9.46
N ILE A 436 4.00 -14.52 -10.71
CA ILE A 436 4.64 -15.19 -11.86
C ILE A 436 5.43 -14.16 -12.68
N PRO A 437 6.54 -13.63 -12.13
CA PRO A 437 7.23 -12.43 -12.64
C PRO A 437 7.84 -12.58 -14.05
N GLN A 438 7.98 -13.81 -14.53
CA GLN A 438 8.55 -14.12 -15.85
C GLN A 438 7.48 -14.41 -16.91
N SER A 439 6.27 -14.77 -16.48
CA SER A 439 5.17 -15.12 -17.37
C SER A 439 4.32 -13.88 -17.67
N ASP A 440 3.80 -13.78 -18.88
CA ASP A 440 2.87 -12.71 -19.24
C ASP A 440 1.43 -13.20 -19.03
N ILE A 441 0.71 -12.56 -18.11
CA ILE A 441 -0.71 -12.84 -17.90
C ILE A 441 -1.46 -12.21 -19.06
N HIS A 442 -2.00 -13.03 -19.98
CA HIS A 442 -2.80 -12.59 -21.13
C HIS A 442 -4.21 -12.11 -20.73
N PHE A 443 -4.26 -11.19 -19.78
CA PHE A 443 -5.45 -10.46 -19.35
C PHE A 443 -5.49 -9.09 -20.03
N LYS A 444 -6.64 -8.44 -20.14
CA LYS A 444 -6.77 -7.09 -20.74
C LYS A 444 -7.73 -6.23 -19.89
N GLY A 445 -7.25 -5.10 -19.38
CA GLY A 445 -8.08 -4.08 -18.75
C GLY A 445 -8.61 -4.45 -17.36
N LEU A 446 -9.93 -4.58 -17.24
CA LEU A 446 -10.65 -4.75 -15.97
C LEU A 446 -11.33 -6.12 -15.90
N THR A 447 -11.30 -6.77 -14.74
CA THR A 447 -11.94 -8.08 -14.59
C THR A 447 -13.47 -7.90 -14.57
N SER A 448 -14.23 -8.98 -14.78
CA SER A 448 -15.69 -8.93 -14.65
C SER A 448 -16.13 -8.45 -13.26
N LYS A 449 -15.36 -8.79 -12.22
CA LYS A 449 -15.57 -8.29 -10.85
C LYS A 449 -15.28 -6.80 -10.76
N ASP A 450 -14.16 -6.34 -11.33
CA ASP A 450 -13.80 -4.92 -11.33
C ASP A 450 -14.85 -4.06 -12.05
N ILE A 451 -15.41 -4.53 -13.17
CA ILE A 451 -16.48 -3.82 -13.90
C ILE A 451 -17.73 -3.67 -13.01
N LYS A 452 -18.13 -4.74 -12.31
CA LYS A 452 -19.26 -4.72 -11.38
C LYS A 452 -19.00 -3.81 -10.18
N ASP A 453 -17.81 -3.89 -9.61
CA ASP A 453 -17.43 -3.07 -8.46
C ASP A 453 -17.33 -1.59 -8.87
N LEU A 454 -16.86 -1.29 -10.09
CA LEU A 454 -16.78 0.07 -10.62
C LEU A 454 -18.15 0.76 -10.65
N ASP A 455 -19.24 0.02 -10.91
CA ASP A 455 -20.61 0.56 -10.83
C ASP A 455 -20.96 1.04 -9.41
N TYR A 456 -20.51 0.30 -8.40
CA TYR A 456 -20.69 0.70 -7.01
C TYR A 456 -19.80 1.89 -6.65
N VAL A 457 -18.52 1.83 -7.02
CA VAL A 457 -17.53 2.88 -6.75
C VAL A 457 -17.97 4.22 -7.33
N ALA A 458 -18.50 4.21 -8.56
CA ALA A 458 -19.00 5.39 -9.28
C ALA A 458 -19.96 6.26 -8.47
N SER A 459 -20.75 5.64 -7.59
CA SER A 459 -21.80 6.35 -6.83
C SER A 459 -21.39 6.71 -5.39
N HIS A 460 -20.29 6.14 -4.87
CA HIS A 460 -19.99 6.19 -3.44
C HIS A 460 -18.59 6.70 -3.09
N ALA A 461 -17.60 6.57 -3.99
CA ALA A 461 -16.22 6.93 -3.73
C ALA A 461 -15.83 8.28 -4.36
N ASP A 462 -14.80 8.90 -3.81
CA ASP A 462 -14.15 10.05 -4.45
C ASP A 462 -13.12 9.62 -5.50
N MET A 463 -12.54 8.43 -5.31
CA MET A 463 -11.47 7.90 -6.15
C MET A 463 -11.58 6.38 -6.31
N VAL A 464 -11.13 5.89 -7.46
CA VAL A 464 -10.95 4.47 -7.74
C VAL A 464 -9.48 4.12 -7.96
N GLY A 465 -9.03 3.06 -7.32
CA GLY A 465 -7.71 2.45 -7.55
C GLY A 465 -7.81 1.37 -8.61
N ILE A 466 -6.96 1.41 -9.62
CA ILE A 466 -6.90 0.41 -10.69
C ILE A 466 -5.62 -0.42 -10.52
N SER A 467 -5.81 -1.67 -10.15
CA SER A 467 -4.73 -2.63 -9.85
C SER A 467 -4.13 -3.26 -11.12
N PHE A 468 -2.85 -3.62 -11.05
CA PHE A 468 -2.09 -4.36 -12.06
C PHE A 468 -2.08 -3.74 -13.45
N ILE A 469 -2.00 -2.41 -13.55
CA ILE A 469 -1.78 -1.73 -14.82
C ILE A 469 -0.46 -2.20 -15.43
N ARG A 470 -0.48 -2.54 -16.73
CA ARG A 470 0.69 -3.03 -17.47
C ARG A 470 1.06 -2.13 -18.64
N ASP A 471 0.08 -1.63 -19.37
CA ASP A 471 0.33 -0.90 -20.61
C ASP A 471 -0.76 0.14 -20.94
N VAL A 472 -0.61 0.76 -22.12
CA VAL A 472 -1.53 1.75 -22.68
C VAL A 472 -2.91 1.15 -22.95
N HIS A 473 -3.01 -0.13 -23.31
CA HIS A 473 -4.27 -0.78 -23.63
C HIS A 473 -5.17 -0.91 -22.39
N ASP A 474 -4.59 -1.24 -21.23
CA ASP A 474 -5.32 -1.25 -19.96
C ASP A 474 -5.98 0.13 -19.69
N ILE A 475 -5.28 1.22 -20.01
CA ILE A 475 -5.81 2.59 -19.89
C ILE A 475 -6.88 2.86 -20.93
N THR A 476 -6.70 2.44 -22.19
CA THR A 476 -7.74 2.59 -23.22
C THR A 476 -9.05 1.91 -22.80
N VAL A 477 -8.99 0.69 -22.25
CA VAL A 477 -10.17 -0.03 -21.74
C VAL A 477 -10.80 0.72 -20.56
N LEU A 478 -9.99 1.17 -19.59
CA LEU A 478 -10.47 1.97 -18.47
C LEU A 478 -11.20 3.23 -18.94
N ARG A 479 -10.63 3.99 -19.88
CA ARG A 479 -11.22 5.22 -20.43
C ARG A 479 -12.58 4.94 -21.08
N GLN A 480 -12.71 3.83 -21.80
CA GLN A 480 -13.99 3.43 -22.40
C GLN A 480 -15.05 3.14 -21.33
N GLU A 481 -14.69 2.40 -20.28
CA GLU A 481 -15.61 2.07 -19.19
C GLU A 481 -16.01 3.29 -18.35
N LEU A 482 -15.09 4.24 -18.12
CA LEU A 482 -15.36 5.52 -17.46
C LEU A 482 -16.31 6.39 -18.29
N LYS A 483 -16.05 6.52 -19.60
CA LYS A 483 -16.88 7.30 -20.52
C LYS A 483 -18.29 6.72 -20.65
N LYS A 484 -18.41 5.39 -20.73
CA LYS A 484 -19.69 4.68 -20.77
C LYS A 484 -20.58 5.04 -19.58
N ARG A 485 -19.97 5.28 -18.42
CA ARG A 485 -20.64 5.62 -17.16
C ARG A 485 -20.69 7.12 -16.86
N LYS A 486 -20.11 7.98 -17.72
CA LYS A 486 -20.02 9.43 -17.55
C LYS A 486 -19.34 9.83 -16.22
N LEU A 487 -18.23 9.18 -15.90
CA LEU A 487 -17.51 9.36 -14.63
C LEU A 487 -16.35 10.35 -14.77
N ASP A 488 -16.61 11.54 -15.31
CA ASP A 488 -15.55 12.51 -15.64
C ASP A 488 -14.88 13.13 -14.38
N ASP A 489 -15.58 13.14 -13.24
CA ASP A 489 -15.11 13.73 -11.97
C ASP A 489 -14.48 12.70 -11.01
N LEU A 490 -14.62 11.41 -11.28
CA LEU A 490 -14.06 10.35 -10.42
C LEU A 490 -12.53 10.40 -10.47
N GLY A 491 -11.88 10.49 -9.32
CA GLY A 491 -10.41 10.42 -9.27
C GLY A 491 -9.90 9.03 -9.64
N ILE A 492 -8.87 8.95 -10.47
CA ILE A 492 -8.27 7.70 -10.93
C ILE A 492 -6.87 7.57 -10.34
N VAL A 493 -6.63 6.49 -9.61
CA VAL A 493 -5.32 6.13 -9.08
C VAL A 493 -4.84 4.87 -9.79
N LEU A 494 -3.82 5.01 -10.64
CA LEU A 494 -3.22 3.87 -11.34
C LEU A 494 -2.15 3.24 -10.46
N LYS A 495 -2.26 1.93 -10.21
CA LYS A 495 -1.33 1.22 -9.35
C LYS A 495 -0.23 0.56 -10.17
N ILE A 496 1.01 0.91 -9.84
CA ILE A 496 2.20 0.34 -10.47
C ILE A 496 2.68 -0.82 -9.60
N GLU A 497 2.31 -2.03 -10.04
CA GLU A 497 2.51 -3.30 -9.34
C GLU A 497 3.32 -4.30 -10.16
N THR A 498 3.46 -4.06 -11.48
CA THR A 498 4.06 -5.00 -12.42
C THR A 498 5.31 -4.42 -13.07
N LYS A 499 6.21 -5.30 -13.53
CA LYS A 499 7.39 -4.90 -14.31
C LYS A 499 7.03 -4.17 -15.60
N SER A 500 5.95 -4.60 -16.27
CA SER A 500 5.45 -3.96 -17.49
C SER A 500 4.91 -2.56 -17.19
N GLY A 501 4.08 -2.42 -16.16
CA GLY A 501 3.53 -1.14 -15.74
C GLY A 501 4.60 -0.11 -15.36
N PHE A 502 5.67 -0.55 -14.70
CA PHE A 502 6.82 0.30 -14.41
C PHE A 502 7.53 0.75 -15.70
N LYS A 503 7.86 -0.17 -16.61
CA LYS A 503 8.55 0.15 -17.88
C LYS A 503 7.74 1.10 -18.78
N ASN A 504 6.42 0.95 -18.76
CA ASN A 504 5.50 1.71 -19.61
C ASN A 504 4.93 2.95 -18.92
N LEU A 505 5.36 3.30 -17.70
CA LEU A 505 4.71 4.32 -16.86
C LEU A 505 4.49 5.65 -17.59
N SER A 506 5.49 6.15 -18.31
CA SER A 506 5.37 7.43 -19.03
C SER A 506 4.30 7.36 -20.13
N LEU A 507 4.22 6.25 -20.87
CA LEU A 507 3.21 6.05 -21.92
C LEU A 507 1.81 5.87 -21.32
N ILE A 508 1.71 5.13 -20.22
CA ILE A 508 0.47 4.97 -19.42
C ILE A 508 -0.05 6.35 -18.98
N LEU A 509 0.83 7.21 -18.47
CA LEU A 509 0.46 8.56 -18.04
C LEU A 509 -0.01 9.43 -19.21
N LEU A 510 0.70 9.42 -20.35
CA LEU A 510 0.28 10.16 -21.54
C LEU A 510 -1.10 9.71 -22.04
N GLU A 511 -1.38 8.41 -22.03
CA GLU A 511 -2.69 7.88 -22.40
C GLU A 511 -3.78 8.28 -21.39
N ALA A 512 -3.48 8.21 -20.09
CA ALA A 512 -4.41 8.59 -19.02
C ALA A 512 -4.74 10.09 -19.06
N MET A 513 -3.78 10.93 -19.44
CA MET A 513 -3.95 12.38 -19.62
C MET A 513 -4.90 12.77 -20.75
N LYS A 514 -5.33 11.82 -21.60
CA LYS A 514 -6.42 12.01 -22.58
C LYS A 514 -7.82 12.02 -21.95
N CYS A 515 -7.91 11.93 -20.62
CA CYS A 515 -9.15 12.04 -19.87
C CYS A 515 -9.12 13.22 -18.90
N SER A 516 -10.30 13.80 -18.65
CA SER A 516 -10.51 14.93 -17.75
C SER A 516 -10.54 14.54 -16.27
N ASN A 517 -10.42 13.25 -15.93
CA ASN A 517 -10.41 12.75 -14.55
C ASN A 517 -9.17 13.22 -13.76
N PRO A 518 -9.28 13.54 -12.46
CA PRO A 518 -8.12 13.73 -11.60
C PRO A 518 -7.25 12.45 -11.56
N LEU A 519 -5.97 12.55 -11.88
CA LEU A 519 -5.06 11.40 -11.96
C LEU A 519 -4.10 11.35 -10.78
N GLY A 520 -3.78 10.14 -10.33
CA GLY A 520 -2.70 9.84 -9.39
C GLY A 520 -2.03 8.51 -9.71
N ILE A 521 -0.80 8.34 -9.20
CA ILE A 521 -0.08 7.06 -9.25
C ILE A 521 0.07 6.52 -7.84
N MET A 522 -0.16 5.23 -7.65
CA MET A 522 0.18 4.54 -6.41
C MET A 522 1.34 3.58 -6.66
N ILE A 523 2.42 3.77 -5.90
CA ILE A 523 3.56 2.85 -5.88
C ILE A 523 3.20 1.72 -4.90
N ALA A 524 2.68 0.62 -5.43
CA ALA A 524 2.25 -0.52 -4.65
C ALA A 524 3.42 -1.50 -4.44
N ARG A 525 4.30 -1.12 -3.51
CA ARG A 525 5.62 -1.72 -3.29
C ARG A 525 5.59 -3.22 -2.98
N GLY A 526 4.53 -3.71 -2.34
CA GLY A 526 4.37 -5.13 -2.00
C GLY A 526 4.43 -6.03 -3.23
N ASP A 527 3.50 -5.86 -4.16
CA ASP A 527 3.49 -6.63 -5.42
C ASP A 527 4.67 -6.22 -6.32
N LEU A 528 5.01 -4.93 -6.40
CA LEU A 528 6.11 -4.44 -7.25
C LEU A 528 7.46 -5.08 -6.88
N ALA A 529 7.76 -5.25 -5.60
CA ALA A 529 9.00 -5.86 -5.13
C ALA A 529 9.09 -7.34 -5.49
N VAL A 530 7.96 -8.06 -5.38
CA VAL A 530 7.89 -9.48 -5.76
C VAL A 530 8.06 -9.63 -7.27
N GLU A 531 7.47 -8.73 -8.07
CA GLU A 531 7.53 -8.78 -9.53
C GLU A 531 8.89 -8.33 -10.11
N CYS A 532 9.56 -7.36 -9.49
CA CYS A 532 10.73 -6.70 -10.06
C CYS A 532 12.06 -6.97 -9.35
N GLY A 533 12.02 -7.68 -8.22
CA GLY A 533 13.16 -7.91 -7.33
C GLY A 533 13.22 -6.88 -6.19
N TRP A 534 13.50 -7.37 -4.98
CA TRP A 534 13.56 -6.55 -3.76
C TRP A 534 14.71 -5.53 -3.83
N GLU A 535 15.83 -5.92 -4.41
CA GLU A 535 17.05 -5.12 -4.54
C GLU A 535 16.88 -3.90 -5.44
N ARG A 536 15.87 -3.89 -6.31
CA ARG A 536 15.60 -2.79 -7.26
C ARG A 536 14.52 -1.84 -6.77
N LEU A 537 13.78 -2.19 -5.70
CA LEU A 537 12.59 -1.48 -5.25
C LEU A 537 12.87 0.00 -4.95
N ALA A 538 13.97 0.29 -4.26
CA ALA A 538 14.34 1.67 -3.91
C ALA A 538 14.55 2.52 -5.17
N ASN A 539 15.34 2.04 -6.14
CA ASN A 539 15.60 2.76 -7.39
C ASN A 539 14.32 2.94 -8.22
N MET A 540 13.47 1.91 -8.29
CA MET A 540 12.20 1.98 -9.00
C MET A 540 11.25 3.01 -8.37
N GLN A 541 11.18 3.07 -7.05
CA GLN A 541 10.39 4.08 -6.35
C GLN A 541 10.85 5.49 -6.71
N GLU A 542 12.16 5.74 -6.69
CA GLU A 542 12.74 7.03 -7.07
C GLU A 542 12.41 7.41 -8.51
N GLU A 543 12.51 6.45 -9.42
CA GLU A 543 12.19 6.67 -10.84
C GLU A 543 10.70 6.95 -11.06
N ILE A 544 9.80 6.22 -10.40
CA ILE A 544 8.36 6.50 -10.46
C ILE A 544 8.05 7.90 -9.92
N ILE A 545 8.65 8.28 -8.78
CA ILE A 545 8.48 9.63 -8.21
C ILE A 545 8.99 10.70 -9.17
N ALA A 546 10.15 10.49 -9.81
CA ALA A 546 10.73 11.43 -10.77
C ALA A 546 9.84 11.62 -12.01
N ILE A 547 9.34 10.53 -12.59
CA ILE A 547 8.40 10.55 -13.73
C ILE A 547 7.12 11.27 -13.35
N CYS A 548 6.54 10.96 -12.17
CA CYS A 548 5.29 11.60 -11.74
C CYS A 548 5.48 13.08 -11.40
N LYS A 549 6.65 13.47 -10.87
CA LYS A 549 7.03 14.88 -10.66
C LYS A 549 7.08 15.62 -12.00
N ALA A 550 7.67 15.01 -13.04
CA ALA A 550 7.65 15.58 -14.39
C ALA A 550 6.25 15.70 -14.97
N ALA A 551 5.42 14.68 -14.77
CA ALA A 551 4.02 14.67 -15.16
C ALA A 551 3.11 15.55 -14.28
N ARG A 552 3.63 16.15 -13.19
CA ARG A 552 2.85 16.87 -12.16
C ARG A 552 1.67 16.05 -11.61
N VAL A 553 1.81 14.72 -11.59
CA VAL A 553 0.80 13.77 -11.09
C VAL A 553 1.12 13.42 -9.64
N PRO A 554 0.15 13.52 -8.70
CA PRO A 554 0.35 13.16 -7.31
C PRO A 554 0.68 11.66 -7.17
N VAL A 555 1.68 11.37 -6.32
CA VAL A 555 2.10 10.01 -6.00
C VAL A 555 1.64 9.61 -4.60
N ILE A 556 1.08 8.41 -4.49
CA ILE A 556 0.79 7.72 -3.24
C ILE A 556 1.86 6.64 -3.04
N MET A 557 2.62 6.75 -1.94
CA MET A 557 3.56 5.71 -1.54
C MET A 557 2.82 4.70 -0.67
N ALA A 558 2.73 3.45 -1.13
CA ALA A 558 1.87 2.45 -0.51
C ALA A 558 2.62 1.18 -0.09
N THR A 559 1.97 0.45 0.82
CA THR A 559 2.37 -0.83 1.40
C THR A 559 3.61 -0.77 2.29
N GLN A 560 3.59 -1.52 3.39
CA GLN A 560 4.73 -1.72 4.31
C GLN A 560 5.34 -0.46 4.97
N VAL A 561 4.70 0.70 4.89
CA VAL A 561 5.07 1.85 5.73
C VAL A 561 4.62 1.56 7.17
N LEU A 562 5.55 1.57 8.13
CA LEU A 562 5.27 1.31 9.55
C LEU A 562 4.54 -0.03 9.82
N GLU A 563 4.81 -1.06 9.01
CA GLU A 563 4.10 -2.35 9.04
C GLU A 563 4.20 -3.05 10.41
N SER A 564 5.39 -3.03 11.01
CA SER A 564 5.66 -3.64 12.31
C SER A 564 4.94 -2.90 13.43
N LEU A 565 4.84 -1.57 13.35
CA LEU A 565 4.03 -0.78 14.29
C LEU A 565 2.56 -1.13 14.16
N VAL A 566 2.01 -1.07 12.95
CA VAL A 566 0.61 -1.43 12.66
C VAL A 566 0.24 -2.82 13.19
N LYS A 567 1.14 -3.81 13.03
CA LYS A 567 0.90 -5.21 13.46
C LYS A 567 1.22 -5.51 14.92
N SER A 568 2.34 -5.01 15.42
CA SER A 568 2.95 -5.45 16.69
C SER A 568 3.11 -4.35 17.73
N GLY A 569 2.88 -3.08 17.37
CA GLY A 569 2.95 -1.93 18.28
C GLY A 569 4.36 -1.33 18.38
N VAL A 570 5.34 -1.89 17.69
CA VAL A 570 6.73 -1.43 17.74
C VAL A 570 7.26 -1.26 16.30
N PRO A 571 7.65 -0.04 15.89
CA PRO A 571 8.30 0.17 14.61
C PRO A 571 9.77 -0.24 14.66
N THR A 572 10.32 -0.59 13.50
CA THR A 572 11.77 -0.71 13.31
C THR A 572 12.38 0.63 12.92
N ARG A 573 13.70 0.79 13.14
CA ARG A 573 14.42 2.00 12.69
C ARG A 573 14.31 2.21 11.18
N ALA A 574 14.36 1.12 10.40
CA ALA A 574 14.21 1.17 8.94
C ALA A 574 12.84 1.72 8.52
N GLU A 575 11.77 1.32 9.21
CA GLU A 575 10.41 1.83 8.92
C GLU A 575 10.25 3.31 9.27
N ILE A 576 10.91 3.81 10.33
CA ILE A 576 10.91 5.24 10.65
C ILE A 576 11.60 6.04 9.54
N THR A 577 12.75 5.57 9.06
CA THR A 577 13.47 6.19 7.93
C THR A 577 12.65 6.14 6.64
N ASP A 578 11.98 5.01 6.36
CA ASP A 578 11.08 4.87 5.20
C ASP A 578 9.91 5.87 5.28
N ALA A 579 9.26 5.99 6.45
CA ALA A 579 8.18 6.95 6.69
C ALA A 579 8.64 8.41 6.54
N ALA A 580 9.86 8.74 6.99
CA ALA A 580 10.42 10.07 6.82
C ALA A 580 10.69 10.40 5.34
N ASN A 581 11.24 9.44 4.58
CA ASN A 581 11.46 9.58 3.14
C ASN A 581 10.14 9.69 2.37
N ALA A 582 9.06 9.08 2.87
CA ALA A 582 7.73 9.13 2.27
C ALA A 582 7.13 10.56 2.21
N LYS A 583 7.71 11.54 2.91
CA LYS A 583 7.33 12.96 2.80
C LYS A 583 7.41 13.52 1.38
N ARG A 584 8.21 12.89 0.51
CA ARG A 584 8.33 13.24 -0.91
C ARG A 584 7.10 12.85 -1.74
N ALA A 585 6.27 11.94 -1.24
CA ALA A 585 5.00 11.58 -1.85
C ALA A 585 3.92 12.62 -1.51
N SER A 586 2.86 12.66 -2.33
CA SER A 586 1.67 13.47 -2.04
C SER A 586 0.81 12.85 -0.94
N CYS A 587 0.88 11.52 -0.81
CA CYS A 587 0.16 10.73 0.18
C CYS A 587 0.96 9.49 0.58
N VAL A 588 0.80 9.05 1.83
CA VAL A 588 1.41 7.84 2.37
C VAL A 588 0.30 6.92 2.87
N MET A 589 0.33 5.65 2.45
CA MET A 589 -0.70 4.66 2.80
C MET A 589 -0.23 3.70 3.89
N LEU A 590 -1.05 3.55 4.94
CA LEU A 590 -0.92 2.52 5.96
C LEU A 590 -1.91 1.36 5.71
N ASN A 591 -1.43 0.13 5.93
CA ASN A 591 -2.26 -1.07 5.93
C ASN A 591 -3.11 -1.16 7.21
N LYS A 592 -4.14 -1.99 7.20
CA LYS A 592 -4.96 -2.24 8.40
C LYS A 592 -4.19 -3.05 9.45
N GLY A 593 -4.44 -2.79 10.74
CA GLY A 593 -3.87 -3.57 11.84
C GLY A 593 -4.26 -3.03 13.21
N LYS A 594 -3.88 -3.76 14.26
CA LYS A 594 -4.33 -3.53 15.63
C LYS A 594 -3.94 -2.15 16.18
N ASN A 595 -2.75 -1.66 15.81
CA ASN A 595 -2.22 -0.38 16.32
C ASN A 595 -2.28 0.73 15.28
N ILE A 596 -3.29 0.69 14.38
CA ILE A 596 -3.37 1.64 13.26
C ILE A 596 -3.53 3.10 13.73
N VAL A 597 -4.26 3.36 14.82
CA VAL A 597 -4.43 4.72 15.36
C VAL A 597 -3.09 5.30 15.79
N GLU A 598 -2.27 4.51 16.50
CA GLU A 598 -0.91 4.89 16.91
C GLU A 598 0.00 5.08 15.70
N ALA A 599 -0.08 4.19 14.71
CA ALA A 599 0.70 4.29 13.48
C ALA A 599 0.37 5.58 12.69
N VAL A 600 -0.91 5.96 12.61
CA VAL A 600 -1.34 7.22 11.98
C VAL A 600 -0.77 8.42 12.76
N SER A 601 -0.88 8.42 14.09
CA SER A 601 -0.37 9.52 14.91
C SER A 601 1.14 9.68 14.81
N MET A 602 1.89 8.57 14.81
CA MET A 602 3.34 8.58 14.60
C MET A 602 3.68 9.08 13.19
N LEU A 603 2.97 8.62 12.16
CA LEU A 603 3.20 9.06 10.79
C LEU A 603 2.89 10.56 10.61
N ASP A 604 1.79 11.08 11.17
CA ASP A 604 1.46 12.52 11.15
C ASP A 604 2.58 13.34 11.77
N THR A 605 3.12 12.88 12.91
CA THR A 605 4.28 13.48 13.57
C THR A 605 5.50 13.49 12.64
N ILE A 606 5.90 12.34 12.10
CA ILE A 606 7.08 12.22 11.22
C ILE A 606 6.95 13.14 9.99
N LEU A 607 5.77 13.21 9.38
CA LEU A 607 5.56 13.97 8.15
C LEU A 607 5.51 15.49 8.41
N HIS A 608 5.02 15.92 9.57
CA HIS A 608 4.67 17.33 9.83
C HIS A 608 5.45 18.02 10.93
N THR A 609 6.29 17.30 11.69
CA THR A 609 7.26 17.95 12.58
C THR A 609 8.25 18.77 11.76
N LYS A 610 8.28 20.08 12.00
CA LYS A 610 9.31 20.97 11.45
C LYS A 610 10.61 20.67 12.18
N LEU A 611 11.70 20.51 11.42
CA LEU A 611 13.04 20.41 12.02
C LEU A 611 13.30 21.65 12.88
N ILE A 612 13.63 21.43 14.16
CA ILE A 612 14.00 22.47 15.12
C ILE A 612 15.46 22.88 14.81
N TYR A 613 15.68 23.50 13.66
CA TYR A 613 16.94 24.19 13.33
C TYR A 613 16.72 25.66 13.00
N LYS A 614 15.58 26.23 13.41
CA LYS A 614 15.54 27.66 13.68
C LYS A 614 16.23 27.87 15.03
N LYS A 615 17.51 28.27 15.00
CA LYS A 615 18.06 29.07 16.11
C LYS A 615 17.10 30.25 16.28
N SER A 616 16.31 30.22 17.35
CA SER A 616 16.07 31.46 18.09
C SER A 616 17.43 31.93 18.57
N ASP A 617 17.67 33.23 18.44
CA ASP A 617 18.88 33.95 18.85
C ASP A 617 19.97 34.00 17.76
N SER A 618 19.72 34.90 16.80
CA SER A 618 20.77 35.70 16.17
C SER A 618 21.22 36.84 17.09
N GLU A 619 21.49 36.53 18.36
CA GLU A 619 22.33 37.33 19.23
C GLU A 619 23.52 36.43 19.59
N ASN A 620 24.74 36.87 19.28
CA ASN A 620 26.02 36.17 19.47
C ASN A 620 26.48 35.22 18.36
N LEU A 621 26.60 35.74 17.14
CA LEU A 621 27.71 35.38 16.24
C LEU A 621 28.34 36.69 15.76
N HIS A 622 29.27 37.19 16.58
CA HIS A 622 30.26 38.20 16.21
C HIS A 622 31.49 37.52 15.61
#